data_AF-A0AAP0GAK3-F1
#
_entry.id   AF-A0AAP0GAK3-F1
#
_cell.length_a   1.000
_cell.length_b   1.000
_cell.length_c   1.000
_cell.angle_alpha   90.00
_cell.angle_beta   90.00
_cell.angle_gamma   90.00
#
_symmetry.space_group_name_H-M   'P 1'
#
loop_
_entity.id
_entity.type
_entity.pdbx_description
1 polymer ?
#
loop_
_entity_poly.entity_id
_entity_poly.type
_entity_poly.pdbx_seq_one_letter_code
_entity_poly.pdbx_strand_id
1 'polypeptide(L)' 'MYNSLVERCFDDCVDSFRRKTLDKQEETCVRRCAEKFLKHAMRVDMIFVELNQGAATQD' A
#
# COMPACT_ATOMS: atom_id res chain seq x y z
N MET A 1 7.53 6.95 1.52
CA MET A 1 6.64 5.86 1.98
C MET A 1 5.33 6.39 2.54
N TYR A 2 5.34 7.26 3.57
CA TYR A 2 4.07 7.79 4.13
C TYR A 2 3.29 8.62 3.12
N ASN A 3 3.89 9.66 2.52
CA ASN A 3 3.21 10.52 1.55
C ASN A 3 2.73 9.74 0.31
N SER A 4 3.57 8.85 -0.22
CA SER A 4 3.22 7.98 -1.35
C SER A 4 2.09 7.00 -1.03
N LEU A 5 1.97 6.55 0.22
CA LEU A 5 0.85 5.71 0.67
C LEU A 5 -0.44 6.53 0.78
N VAL A 6 -0.35 7.73 1.33
CA VAL A 6 -1.49 8.64 1.46
C VAL A 6 -2.05 8.99 0.09
N GLU A 7 -1.19 9.41 -0.84
CA GLU A 7 -1.57 9.73 -2.24
C GLU A 7 -2.24 8.52 -2.90
N ARG A 8 -1.61 7.35 -2.85
CA ARG A 8 -2.19 6.13 -3.44
C ARG A 8 -3.55 5.77 -2.85
N CYS A 9 -3.69 5.76 -1.53
CA CYS A 9 -4.97 5.40 -0.91
C CYS A 9 -6.04 6.46 -1.13
N PHE A 10 -5.66 7.72 -1.31
CA PHE A 10 -6.59 8.76 -1.72
C PHE A 10 -7.10 8.51 -3.15
N ASP A 11 -6.19 8.30 -4.10
CA ASP A 11 -6.51 8.03 -5.51
C ASP A 11 -7.36 6.76 -5.70
N ASP A 12 -7.07 5.70 -4.93
CA ASP A 12 -7.76 4.41 -5.04
C ASP A 12 -9.14 4.39 -4.35
N CYS A 13 -9.37 5.21 -3.32
CA CYS A 13 -10.54 5.09 -2.44
C CYS A 13 -11.47 6.30 -2.38
N VAL A 14 -11.02 7.50 -2.78
CA VAL A 14 -11.81 8.74 -2.69
C VAL A 14 -12.22 9.17 -4.10
N ASP A 15 -13.35 8.67 -4.55
CA ASP A 15 -13.86 8.89 -5.92
C ASP A 15 -15.07 9.84 -5.98
N SER A 16 -15.61 10.25 -4.82
CA SER A 16 -16.87 11.00 -4.74
C SER A 16 -16.70 12.34 -4.01
N PHE A 17 -16.61 13.42 -4.78
CA PHE A 17 -16.43 14.79 -4.27
C PHE A 17 -17.73 15.52 -3.91
N ARG A 18 -18.71 14.81 -3.34
CA ARG A 18 -20.02 15.41 -2.97
C ARG A 18 -20.02 16.14 -1.62
N ARG A 19 -19.02 15.89 -0.77
CA ARG A 19 -18.93 16.45 0.58
C ARG A 19 -17.48 16.50 1.07
N LYS A 20 -17.22 17.33 2.08
CA LYS A 20 -15.86 17.52 2.65
C LYS A 20 -15.38 16.35 3.52
N THR A 21 -16.30 15.54 4.03
CA THR A 21 -16.00 14.43 4.94
C THR A 21 -16.12 13.10 4.20
N LEU A 22 -15.20 12.18 4.47
CA LEU A 22 -15.29 10.84 3.92
C LEU A 22 -16.61 10.17 4.30
N ASP A 23 -17.11 9.31 3.43
CA ASP A 23 -18.16 8.36 3.80
C ASP A 23 -17.64 7.06 4.39
N LYS A 24 -18.55 6.27 4.95
CA LYS A 24 -18.19 5.03 5.65
C LYS A 24 -17.50 4.04 4.70
N GLN A 25 -17.82 4.09 3.41
CA GLN A 25 -17.21 3.24 2.40
C GLN A 25 -15.79 3.72 2.11
N GLU A 26 -15.59 5.02 1.89
CA GLU A 26 -14.28 5.64 1.69
C GLU A 26 -13.37 5.43 2.91
N GLU A 27 -13.87 5.67 4.13
CA GLU A 27 -13.14 5.41 5.39
C GLU A 27 -12.69 3.95 5.51
N THR A 28 -13.62 3.01 5.23
CA THR A 28 -13.32 1.58 5.27
C THR A 28 -12.30 1.21 4.19
N CYS A 29 -12.40 1.80 2.99
CA CYS A 29 -11.48 1.58 1.89
C CYS A 29 -10.07 2.06 2.25
N VAL A 30 -9.91 3.30 2.70
CA VAL A 30 -8.60 3.88 3.06
C VAL A 30 -7.91 3.04 4.14
N ARG A 31 -8.66 2.59 5.17
CA ARG A 31 -8.11 1.70 6.21
C ARG A 31 -7.61 0.37 5.63
N ARG A 32 -8.39 -0.25 4.74
CA ARG A 32 -8.00 -1.51 4.06
C ARG A 32 -6.85 -1.31 3.09
N CYS A 33 -6.80 -0.18 2.40
CA CYS A 33 -5.71 0.19 1.50
C CYS A 33 -4.39 0.27 2.25
N ALA A 34 -4.34 1.02 3.37
CA ALA A 34 -3.16 1.14 4.20
C ALA A 34 -2.69 -0.23 4.75
N GLU A 35 -3.63 -1.02 5.30
CA GLU A 35 -3.33 -2.36 5.82
C GLU A 35 -2.79 -3.29 4.72
N LYS A 36 -3.41 -3.28 3.53
CA LYS A 36 -3.01 -4.10 2.38
C LYS A 36 -1.63 -3.68 1.87
N PHE A 37 -1.36 -2.38 1.76
CA PHE A 37 -0.08 -1.88 1.28
C PHE A 37 1.06 -2.28 2.23
N LEU A 38 0.89 -2.11 3.55
CA LEU A 38 1.92 -2.49 4.53
C LEU A 38 2.22 -3.99 4.51
N LYS A 39 1.18 -4.84 4.48
CA LYS A 39 1.36 -6.29 4.36
C LYS A 39 2.04 -6.68 3.04
N HIS A 40 1.68 -5.99 1.96
CA HIS A 40 2.31 -6.21 0.66
C HIS A 40 3.78 -5.80 0.66
N ALA A 41 4.11 -4.62 1.19
CA ALA A 41 5.49 -4.15 1.32
C ALA A 41 6.35 -5.14 2.11
N MET A 42 5.87 -5.61 3.27
CA MET A 42 6.57 -6.63 4.06
C MET A 42 6.83 -7.92 3.28
N ARG A 43 5.85 -8.38 2.49
CA ARG A 43 6.01 -9.57 1.66
C ARG A 43 7.02 -9.36 0.53
N VAL A 44 6.99 -8.20 -0.12
CA VAL A 44 7.95 -7.84 -1.17
C VAL A 44 9.36 -7.76 -0.58
N ASP A 45 9.53 -7.14 0.59
CA ASP A 45 10.81 -7.05 1.28
C ASP A 45 11.38 -8.44 1.61
N MET A 46 10.55 -9.37 2.09
CA MET A 46 10.95 -10.75 2.34
C MET A 46 11.46 -11.44 1.07
N ILE A 47 10.70 -11.35 -0.03
CA ILE A 47 11.09 -11.94 -1.31
C ILE A 47 12.37 -11.28 -1.85
N PHE A 48 12.51 -9.97 -1.69
CA PHE A 48 13.68 -9.24 -2.14
C PHE A 48 14.96 -9.70 -1.41
N VAL A 49 14.87 -9.95 -0.10
CA VAL A 49 15.99 -10.52 0.67
C VAL A 49 16.34 -11.92 0.17
N GLU A 50 15.35 -12.79 -0.05
CA GLU A 50 15.57 -14.14 -0.60
C GLU A 50 16.27 -14.09 -1.97
N LEU A 51 15.82 -13.20 -2.86
CA LEU A 51 16.41 -13.04 -4.19
C LEU A 51 17.86 -12.55 -4.12
N ASN A 52 18.18 -11.59 -3.25
CA ASN A 52 19.55 -11.10 -3.11
C ASN A 52 20.48 -12.14 -2.47
N GLN A 53 19.97 -12.97 -1.58
CA GLN A 53 20.73 -14.09 -1.01
C GLN A 53 21.01 -15.17 -2.07
N GLY A 54 20.07 -15.45 -2.97
CA GLY A 54 20.28 -16.34 -4.12
C GLY A 54 21.16 -15.73 -5.21
N ALA A 55 21.05 -14.43 -5.46
CA ALA A 55 21.84 -13.69 -6.45
C ALA A 55 23.33 -13.62 -6.10
N ALA A 56 23.69 -13.71 -4.81
CA ALA A 56 25.08 -13.79 -4.36
C ALA A 56 25.77 -15.14 -4.69
N THR A 57 25.07 -16.10 -5.32
CA THR A 57 25.60 -17.43 -5.67
C THR A 57 25.65 -17.75 -7.17
N GLN A 58 25.48 -16.76 -8.05
CA GLN A 58 25.77 -16.93 -9.48
C GLN A 58 27.07 -16.19 -9.84
N ASP A 59 28.15 -16.99 -9.96
CA ASP A 59 29.51 -16.75 -10.52
C ASP A 59 30.07 -15.31 -10.52
#